data_AF-A0A4R2JN00-F1
#
_entry.id   AF-A0A4R2JN00-F1
#
_cell.length_a   1.000
_cell.length_b   1.000
_cell.length_c   1.000
_cell.angle_alpha   90.00
_cell.angle_beta   90.00
_cell.angle_gamma   90.00
#
_symmetry.space_group_name_H-M   'P 1'
#
loop_
_entity.id
_entity.type
_entity.pdbx_description
1 polymer ?
#
loop_
_entity_poly.entity_id
_entity_poly.type
_entity_poly.pdbx_seq_one_letter_code
_entity_poly.pdbx_strand_id
1 'polypeptide(L)'
;MVRQFVDCPPAGHLVAGPVTPFQIAGVTRLAAGADRLDMTGIRFDEGATTAMSTDPDHLAVSFAVSGELDANEIVGAAWIRRRGQVWWVLNLVLRHRDFGLAAVEWLAREASVAGAAVLVGRYVPAGHNAGAEDFWEQAGFTPSGEDGVFTLAVTTYRK
;
A
#
# COMPACT_ATOMS: atom_id res chain seq x y z
N MET A 1 15.77 4.59 -7.40
CA MET A 1 14.76 3.51 -7.39
C MET A 1 13.89 3.70 -8.63
N VAL A 2 13.80 2.69 -9.51
CA VAL A 2 13.11 2.78 -10.82
C VAL A 2 11.65 2.35 -10.66
N ARG A 3 10.71 3.06 -11.30
CA ARG A 3 9.26 2.77 -11.29
C ARG A 3 8.98 1.43 -11.97
N GLN A 4 7.98 0.68 -11.48
CA GLN A 4 7.68 -0.66 -12.00
C GLN A 4 6.18 -0.84 -12.31
N PHE A 5 5.93 -1.73 -13.25
CA PHE A 5 4.60 -2.12 -13.74
C PHE A 5 4.19 -3.47 -13.12
N VAL A 6 2.92 -3.58 -12.71
CA VAL A 6 2.29 -4.84 -12.28
C VAL A 6 0.96 -5.01 -13.02
N ASP A 7 0.78 -6.16 -13.68
CA ASP A 7 -0.44 -6.52 -14.40
C ASP A 7 -1.62 -6.71 -13.44
N CYS A 8 -2.79 -6.13 -13.75
CA CYS A 8 -4.00 -6.27 -12.94
C CYS A 8 -5.26 -6.45 -13.83
N PRO A 9 -5.50 -7.62 -14.43
CA PRO A 9 -6.68 -7.85 -15.27
C PRO A 9 -7.98 -7.93 -14.43
N PRO A 10 -9.12 -7.33 -14.85
CA PRO A 10 -9.38 -6.56 -16.08
C PRO A 10 -9.11 -5.05 -15.96
N ALA A 11 -8.57 -4.58 -14.82
CA ALA A 11 -8.47 -3.17 -14.44
C ALA A 11 -7.28 -2.39 -15.08
N GLY A 12 -6.42 -3.07 -15.86
CA GLY A 12 -5.29 -2.47 -16.56
C GLY A 12 -3.93 -2.76 -15.89
N HIS A 13 -2.91 -1.96 -16.21
CA HIS A 13 -1.59 -2.04 -15.59
C HIS A 13 -1.49 -1.05 -14.43
N LEU A 14 -1.16 -1.55 -13.24
CA LEU A 14 -0.84 -0.73 -12.07
C LEU A 14 0.62 -0.29 -12.16
N VAL A 15 0.87 1.01 -12.06
CA VAL A 15 2.21 1.57 -11.90
C VAL A 15 2.40 1.99 -10.46
N ALA A 16 3.49 1.53 -9.85
CA ALA A 16 3.79 1.83 -8.47
C ALA A 16 5.23 2.35 -8.29
N GLY A 17 5.40 3.21 -7.30
CA GLY A 17 6.71 3.73 -6.93
C GLY A 17 6.67 4.65 -5.72
N PRO A 18 7.84 5.08 -5.22
CA PRO A 18 7.93 6.08 -4.16
C PRO A 18 7.16 7.35 -4.55
N VAL A 19 6.42 7.91 -3.60
CA VAL A 19 5.72 9.19 -3.78
C VAL A 19 6.74 10.28 -4.10
N THR A 20 6.48 11.00 -5.19
CA THR A 20 7.25 12.20 -5.54
C THR A 20 6.59 13.45 -4.95
N PRO A 21 7.32 14.58 -4.78
CA PRO A 21 6.73 15.82 -4.26
C PRO A 21 5.46 16.27 -5.01
N PHE A 22 5.41 16.07 -6.33
CA PHE A 22 4.25 16.41 -7.16
C PHE A 22 3.00 15.55 -6.89
N GLN A 23 3.17 14.37 -6.28
CA GLN A 23 2.09 13.42 -6.01
C GLN A 23 1.55 13.51 -4.59
N ILE A 24 2.25 14.21 -3.68
CA ILE A 24 1.89 14.28 -2.25
C ILE A 24 0.45 14.78 -2.08
N ALA A 25 0.10 15.90 -2.72
CA ALA A 25 -1.26 16.44 -2.65
C ALA A 25 -2.33 15.49 -3.21
N GLY A 26 -1.98 14.63 -4.17
CA GLY A 26 -2.90 13.64 -4.75
C GLY A 26 -3.13 12.46 -3.82
N VAL A 27 -2.07 11.88 -3.25
CA VAL A 27 -2.18 10.74 -2.32
C VAL A 27 -2.89 11.13 -1.03
N THR A 28 -2.64 12.33 -0.49
CA THR A 28 -3.28 12.80 0.75
C THR A 28 -4.75 13.12 0.54
N ARG A 29 -5.11 13.69 -0.62
CA ARG A 29 -6.50 13.89 -1.02
C ARG A 29 -7.25 12.56 -1.16
N LEU A 30 -6.63 11.56 -1.80
CA LEU A 30 -7.20 10.21 -1.87
C LEU A 30 -7.42 9.63 -0.47
N ALA A 31 -6.43 9.77 0.43
CA ALA A 31 -6.49 9.35 1.82
C ALA A 31 -7.43 10.18 2.71
N ALA A 32 -7.97 11.29 2.21
CA ALA A 32 -9.00 12.07 2.90
C ALA A 32 -10.42 11.75 2.41
N GLY A 33 -10.58 11.16 1.22
CA GLY A 33 -11.89 10.83 0.61
C GLY A 33 -12.76 9.86 1.41
N ALA A 34 -14.04 9.73 1.06
CA ALA A 34 -14.98 8.83 1.74
C ALA A 34 -15.14 7.48 1.02
N ASP A 35 -15.06 7.48 -0.32
CA ASP A 35 -15.30 6.30 -1.16
C ASP A 35 -13.98 5.65 -1.58
N ARG A 36 -13.34 4.98 -0.62
CA ARG A 36 -12.11 4.21 -0.85
C ARG A 36 -12.07 2.99 0.07
N LEU A 37 -11.26 2.01 -0.32
CA LEU A 37 -10.72 1.04 0.61
C LEU A 37 -9.74 1.76 1.56
N ASP A 38 -9.89 1.56 2.87
CA ASP A 38 -8.99 2.07 3.90
C ASP A 38 -8.81 1.00 4.97
N MET A 39 -7.56 0.65 5.28
CA MET A 39 -7.29 -0.47 6.17
C MET A 39 -7.29 -0.11 7.64
N THR A 40 -6.98 1.13 7.99
CA THR A 40 -6.75 1.51 9.40
C THR A 40 -7.50 2.74 9.85
N GLY A 41 -8.02 3.55 8.91
CA GLY A 41 -8.57 4.87 9.17
C GLY A 41 -7.50 5.94 9.48
N ILE A 42 -6.21 5.58 9.49
CA ILE A 42 -5.12 6.52 9.73
C ILE A 42 -4.95 7.41 8.49
N ARG A 43 -5.05 8.72 8.69
CA ARG A 43 -4.86 9.72 7.64
C ARG A 43 -3.50 10.37 7.79
N PHE A 44 -2.61 10.08 6.85
CA PHE A 44 -1.35 10.80 6.72
C PHE A 44 -1.56 12.03 5.86
N ASP A 45 -1.31 13.21 6.43
CA ASP A 45 -1.40 14.48 5.72
C ASP A 45 -0.15 14.74 4.85
N GLU A 46 -0.08 15.92 4.22
CA GLU A 46 1.04 16.28 3.35
C GLU A 46 2.35 16.39 4.13
N GLY A 47 2.33 16.90 5.35
CA GLY A 47 3.52 17.03 6.20
C GLY A 47 4.08 15.67 6.59
N ALA A 48 3.22 14.77 7.09
CA ALA A 48 3.59 13.41 7.46
C ALA A 48 4.08 12.61 6.23
N THR A 49 3.38 12.72 5.10
CA THR A 49 3.77 12.04 3.86
C THR A 49 5.10 12.56 3.33
N THR A 50 5.35 13.88 3.40
CA THR A 50 6.64 14.48 3.03
C THR A 50 7.75 13.94 3.93
N ALA A 51 7.56 13.97 5.25
CA ALA A 51 8.55 13.48 6.20
C ALA A 51 8.90 12.00 5.94
N MET A 52 7.89 11.14 5.78
CA MET A 52 8.08 9.72 5.47
C MET A 52 8.75 9.48 4.11
N SER A 53 8.53 10.35 3.12
CA SER A 53 9.16 10.23 1.81
C SER A 53 10.67 10.54 1.85
N THR A 54 11.12 11.25 2.89
CA THR A 54 12.54 11.61 3.09
C THR A 54 13.26 10.77 4.13
N ASP A 55 12.52 9.96 4.90
CA ASP A 55 13.07 9.13 5.97
C ASP A 55 13.45 7.74 5.44
N PRO A 56 14.71 7.28 5.60
CA PRO A 56 15.13 5.95 5.16
C PRO A 56 14.36 4.79 5.82
N ASP A 57 13.85 4.99 7.05
CA ASP A 57 13.06 4.00 7.79
C ASP A 57 11.59 3.97 7.35
N HIS A 58 11.21 4.78 6.37
CA HIS A 58 9.86 4.84 5.83
C HIS A 58 9.83 4.73 4.30
N LEU A 59 8.64 4.44 3.80
CA LEU A 59 8.31 4.49 2.38
C LEU A 59 6.87 4.93 2.24
N ALA A 60 6.65 6.04 1.53
CA ALA A 60 5.34 6.37 0.98
C ALA A 60 5.30 5.93 -0.49
N VAL A 61 4.24 5.24 -0.89
CA VAL A 61 4.04 4.67 -2.24
C VAL A 61 2.80 5.28 -2.86
N SER A 62 2.88 5.62 -4.15
CA SER A 62 1.70 5.92 -4.97
C SER A 62 1.44 4.77 -5.95
N PHE A 63 0.15 4.53 -6.21
CA PHE A 63 -0.33 3.60 -7.22
C PHE A 63 -1.19 4.36 -8.24
N ALA A 64 -0.95 4.17 -9.53
CA ALA A 64 -1.74 4.76 -10.61
C ALA A 64 -2.06 3.72 -11.70
N VAL A 65 -3.06 4.02 -12.52
CA VAL A 65 -3.44 3.21 -13.69
C VAL A 65 -2.95 3.92 -14.93
N SER A 66 -2.27 3.21 -15.84
CA SER A 66 -1.66 3.71 -17.08
C SER A 66 -0.26 4.31 -16.91
N GLY A 67 0.50 4.34 -18.01
CA GLY A 67 1.96 4.49 -18.03
C GLY A 67 2.55 5.80 -17.49
N GLU A 68 1.72 6.76 -17.06
CA GLU A 68 2.17 8.00 -16.44
C GLU A 68 1.58 8.16 -15.03
N LEU A 69 2.46 8.37 -14.06
CA LEU A 69 2.09 8.64 -12.67
C LEU A 69 1.84 10.15 -12.50
N ASP A 70 0.77 10.67 -13.09
CA ASP A 70 0.30 12.03 -12.81
C ASP A 70 -0.55 12.07 -11.51
N ALA A 71 -0.78 13.26 -10.95
CA ALA A 71 -1.53 13.37 -9.70
C ALA A 71 -3.03 13.05 -9.83
N ASN A 72 -3.58 13.05 -11.06
CA ASN A 72 -4.99 12.80 -11.35
C ASN A 72 -5.28 11.31 -11.54
N GLU A 73 -4.27 10.50 -11.88
CA GLU A 73 -4.37 9.07 -12.12
C GLU A 73 -4.04 8.21 -10.89
N ILE A 74 -3.79 8.84 -9.73
CA ILE A 74 -3.55 8.13 -8.47
C ILE A 74 -4.83 7.38 -8.05
N VAL A 75 -4.72 6.06 -8.04
CA VAL A 75 -5.76 5.13 -7.58
C VAL A 75 -5.45 4.54 -6.21
N GLY A 76 -4.26 4.75 -5.67
CA GLY A 76 -3.88 4.20 -4.39
C GLY A 76 -2.68 4.87 -3.73
N ALA A 77 -2.53 4.63 -2.43
CA ALA A 77 -1.32 4.95 -1.70
C ALA A 77 -1.08 3.97 -0.55
N ALA A 78 0.19 3.82 -0.16
CA ALA A 78 0.56 3.08 1.04
C ALA A 78 1.65 3.83 1.82
N TRP A 79 1.58 3.75 3.14
CA TRP A 79 2.63 4.24 4.04
C TRP A 79 3.21 3.05 4.79
N ILE A 80 4.52 2.90 4.71
CA ILE A 80 5.24 1.74 5.22
C ILE A 80 6.32 2.20 6.16
N ARG A 81 6.46 1.51 7.29
CA ARG A 81 7.62 1.59 8.17
C ARG A 81 8.51 0.38 7.94
N ARG A 82 9.78 0.62 7.66
CA ARG A 82 10.82 -0.39 7.44
C ARG A 82 11.55 -0.64 8.75
N ARG A 83 11.59 -1.88 9.25
CA ARG A 83 12.36 -2.25 10.44
C ARG A 83 13.10 -3.56 10.25
N GLY A 84 14.37 -3.45 9.86
CA GLY A 84 15.21 -4.62 9.59
C GLY A 84 14.54 -5.55 8.58
N GLN A 85 14.24 -6.77 9.02
CA GLN A 85 13.62 -7.81 8.19
C GLN A 85 12.09 -7.72 8.09
N VAL A 86 11.46 -6.72 8.72
CA VAL A 86 10.00 -6.60 8.78
C VAL A 86 9.54 -5.24 8.28
N TRP A 87 8.66 -5.25 7.29
CA TRP A 87 8.00 -4.05 6.78
C TRP A 87 6.56 -3.99 7.27
N TRP A 88 6.15 -2.85 7.81
CA TRP A 88 4.82 -2.63 8.35
C TRP A 88 4.04 -1.69 7.44
N VAL A 89 2.96 -2.17 6.82
CA VAL A 89 2.00 -1.33 6.12
C VAL A 89 1.17 -0.59 7.18
N LEU A 90 1.52 0.68 7.41
CA LEU A 90 0.87 1.54 8.40
C LEU A 90 -0.55 1.91 7.96
N ASN A 91 -0.72 2.18 6.66
CA ASN A 91 -2.03 2.22 6.02
C ASN A 91 -1.89 1.90 4.52
N LEU A 92 -2.93 1.30 3.95
CA LEU A 92 -3.12 1.11 2.51
C LEU A 92 -4.49 1.67 2.15
N VAL A 93 -4.51 2.55 1.15
CA VAL A 93 -5.72 3.14 0.61
C VAL A 93 -5.80 2.88 -0.87
N LEU A 94 -6.97 2.46 -1.36
CA LEU A 94 -7.21 2.17 -2.78
C LEU A 94 -8.59 2.70 -3.17
N ARG A 95 -8.70 3.32 -4.35
CA ARG A 95 -9.99 3.75 -4.91
C ARG A 95 -10.91 2.55 -5.17
N HIS A 96 -10.35 1.46 -5.67
CA HIS A 96 -11.06 0.21 -5.92
C HIS A 96 -10.26 -0.98 -5.37
N ARG A 97 -10.98 -1.94 -4.79
CA ARG A 97 -10.39 -3.15 -4.19
C ARG A 97 -9.69 -4.03 -5.22
N ASP A 98 -10.10 -3.97 -6.48
CA ASP A 98 -9.54 -4.78 -7.57
C ASP A 98 -8.03 -4.54 -7.79
N PHE A 99 -7.52 -3.35 -7.43
CA PHE A 99 -6.07 -3.06 -7.46
C PHE A 99 -5.29 -3.65 -6.28
N GLY A 100 -5.99 -4.24 -5.31
CA GLY A 100 -5.45 -4.72 -4.05
C GLY A 100 -4.35 -5.75 -4.17
N LEU A 101 -4.60 -6.77 -4.98
CA LEU A 101 -3.64 -7.87 -5.17
C LEU A 101 -2.36 -7.38 -5.84
N ALA A 102 -2.50 -6.58 -6.92
CA ALA A 102 -1.36 -5.99 -7.61
C ALA A 102 -0.56 -5.03 -6.70
N ALA A 103 -1.24 -4.25 -5.84
CA ALA A 103 -0.58 -3.38 -4.86
C ALA A 103 0.23 -4.20 -3.83
N VAL A 104 -0.34 -5.29 -3.30
CA VAL A 104 0.34 -6.19 -2.38
C VAL A 104 1.51 -6.90 -3.05
N GLU A 105 1.34 -7.37 -4.28
CA GLU A 105 2.41 -7.99 -5.08
C GLU A 105 3.60 -7.06 -5.26
N TRP A 106 3.33 -5.79 -5.57
CA TRP A 106 4.38 -4.79 -5.65
C TRP A 106 5.08 -4.59 -4.30
N LEU A 107 4.31 -4.41 -3.22
CA LEU A 107 4.88 -4.22 -1.88
C LEU A 107 5.73 -5.40 -1.41
N ALA A 108 5.27 -6.63 -1.64
CA ALA A 108 5.99 -7.84 -1.28
C ALA A 108 7.30 -7.97 -2.07
N ARG A 109 7.27 -7.66 -3.38
CA ARG A 109 8.47 -7.63 -4.23
C ARG A 109 9.48 -6.60 -3.73
N GLU A 110 9.04 -5.38 -3.46
CA GLU A 110 9.92 -4.31 -2.99
C GLU A 110 10.48 -4.60 -1.60
N ALA A 111 9.67 -5.15 -0.69
CA ALA A 111 10.14 -5.63 0.60
C ALA A 111 11.22 -6.71 0.43
N SER A 112 11.01 -7.68 -0.47
CA SER A 112 11.99 -8.74 -0.75
C SER A 112 13.29 -8.19 -1.36
N VAL A 113 13.22 -7.26 -2.32
CA VAL A 113 14.39 -6.61 -2.93
C VAL A 113 15.19 -5.82 -1.89
N ALA A 114 14.50 -5.18 -0.94
CA ALA A 114 15.14 -4.50 0.19
C ALA A 114 15.65 -5.45 1.29
N GLY A 115 15.49 -6.76 1.11
CA GLY A 115 15.97 -7.79 2.03
C GLY A 115 15.07 -8.01 3.24
N ALA A 116 13.81 -7.58 3.21
CA ALA A 116 12.84 -7.96 4.24
C ALA A 116 12.39 -9.41 4.05
N ALA A 117 11.99 -10.05 5.15
CA ALA A 117 11.46 -11.41 5.19
C ALA A 117 9.94 -11.44 5.39
N VAL A 118 9.38 -10.40 6.01
CA VAL A 118 7.96 -10.32 6.35
C VAL A 118 7.38 -8.95 6.00
N LEU A 119 6.21 -8.95 5.36
CA LEU A 119 5.33 -7.80 5.23
C LEU A 119 4.17 -7.96 6.20
N VAL A 120 3.88 -6.91 6.97
CA VAL A 120 2.83 -6.90 7.99
C VAL A 120 1.73 -5.94 7.56
N GLY A 121 0.51 -6.46 7.47
CA GLY A 121 -0.70 -5.69 7.23
C GLY A 121 -1.48 -5.51 8.54
N ARG A 122 -2.23 -4.41 8.64
CA ARG A 122 -3.14 -4.16 9.75
C ARG A 122 -4.53 -3.82 9.23
N TYR A 123 -5.56 -4.38 9.85
CA TYR A 123 -6.95 -3.99 9.67
C TYR A 123 -7.50 -3.46 10.99
N VAL A 124 -8.08 -2.26 10.98
CA VAL A 124 -8.80 -1.68 12.12
C VAL A 124 -10.26 -1.50 11.70
N PRO A 125 -11.19 -2.30 12.26
CA PRO A 125 -12.60 -2.24 11.90
C PRO A 125 -13.21 -0.87 12.19
N ALA A 126 -13.93 -0.32 11.23
CA ALA A 126 -14.70 0.91 11.34
C ALA A 126 -15.89 0.85 10.37
N GLY A 127 -16.92 1.68 10.62
CA GLY A 127 -18.12 1.69 9.77
C GLY A 127 -17.85 1.96 8.28
N HIS A 128 -16.75 2.65 7.96
CA HIS A 128 -16.39 3.02 6.59
C HIS A 128 -15.55 1.96 5.85
N ASN A 129 -15.08 0.91 6.52
CA ASN A 129 -14.20 -0.10 5.90
C ASN A 129 -14.64 -1.56 6.14
N ALA A 130 -15.91 -1.79 6.52
CA ALA A 130 -16.45 -3.12 6.77
C ALA A 130 -16.23 -4.10 5.60
N GLY A 131 -16.28 -3.65 4.35
CA GLY A 131 -16.03 -4.48 3.16
C GLY A 131 -14.56 -4.85 2.92
N ALA A 132 -13.67 -4.59 3.87
CA ALA A 132 -12.22 -4.79 3.76
C ALA A 132 -11.66 -5.84 4.73
N GLU A 133 -12.53 -6.46 5.55
CA GLU A 133 -12.14 -7.37 6.64
C GLU A 133 -11.32 -8.58 6.21
N ASP A 134 -11.62 -9.14 5.05
CA ASP A 134 -10.95 -10.31 4.48
C ASP A 134 -9.83 -9.94 3.49
N PHE A 135 -9.54 -8.64 3.33
CA PHE A 135 -8.60 -8.15 2.32
C PHE A 135 -7.22 -8.79 2.45
N TRP A 136 -6.65 -8.77 3.66
CA TRP A 136 -5.29 -9.28 3.89
C TRP A 136 -5.20 -10.78 3.62
N GLU A 137 -6.21 -11.55 4.02
CA GLU A 137 -6.27 -12.99 3.77
C GLU A 137 -6.42 -13.31 2.29
N GLN A 138 -7.30 -12.59 1.58
CA GLN A 138 -7.42 -12.71 0.12
C GLN A 138 -6.10 -12.34 -0.58
N ALA A 139 -5.34 -11.40 -0.04
CA ALA A 139 -4.01 -11.02 -0.54
C ALA A 139 -2.90 -12.02 -0.15
N GLY A 140 -3.23 -13.10 0.57
CA GLY A 140 -2.31 -14.18 0.92
C GLY A 140 -1.61 -14.01 2.27
N PHE A 141 -1.97 -13.00 3.06
CA PHE A 141 -1.49 -12.88 4.42
C PHE A 141 -2.20 -13.89 5.32
N THR A 142 -1.55 -14.24 6.44
CA THR A 142 -2.14 -15.07 7.50
C THR A 142 -2.31 -14.25 8.78
N PRO A 143 -3.37 -14.47 9.57
CA PRO A 143 -3.49 -13.87 10.89
C PRO A 143 -2.27 -14.19 11.76
N SER A 144 -1.74 -13.19 12.45
CA SER A 144 -0.55 -13.35 13.31
C SER A 144 -0.88 -13.86 14.72
N GLY A 145 -2.15 -13.81 15.11
CA GLY A 145 -2.62 -14.03 16.48
C GLY A 145 -2.76 -12.73 17.30
N GLU A 146 -2.24 -11.60 16.82
CA GLU A 146 -2.58 -10.27 17.34
C GLU A 146 -3.79 -9.69 16.58
N ASP A 147 -4.69 -9.04 17.33
CA ASP A 147 -5.96 -8.52 16.80
C ASP A 147 -5.75 -7.56 15.63
N GLY A 148 -6.31 -7.94 14.47
CA GLY A 148 -6.25 -7.15 13.25
C GLY A 148 -4.87 -7.10 12.59
N VAL A 149 -3.91 -7.95 12.99
CA VAL A 149 -2.56 -7.98 12.43
C VAL A 149 -2.34 -9.25 11.61
N PHE A 150 -1.89 -9.06 10.37
CA PHE A 150 -1.68 -10.13 9.39
C PHE A 150 -0.26 -10.09 8.87
N THR A 151 0.31 -11.25 8.56
CA THR A 151 1.70 -11.39 8.09
C THR A 151 1.78 -12.12 6.77
N LEU A 152 2.68 -11.67 5.91
CA LEU A 152 3.03 -12.30 4.65
C LEU A 152 4.52 -12.60 4.61
N ALA A 153 4.90 -13.86 4.39
CA ALA A 153 6.28 -14.22 4.11
C ALA A 153 6.64 -13.80 2.67
N VAL A 154 7.49 -12.79 2.51
CA VAL A 154 7.77 -12.21 1.18
C VAL A 154 8.73 -13.05 0.35
N THR A 155 9.57 -13.88 0.98
CA THR A 155 10.55 -14.73 0.30
C THR A 155 9.93 -15.85 -0.53
N THR A 156 8.68 -16.22 -0.23
CA THR A 156 7.93 -17.28 -0.91
C THR A 156 6.75 -16.74 -1.72
N TYR A 157 6.55 -15.42 -1.74
CA TYR A 157 5.36 -14.84 -2.35
C TYR A 157 5.44 -14.90 -3.88
N ARG A 158 4.60 -15.76 -4.47
CA ARG A 158 4.34 -15.85 -5.90
C ARG A 158 2.84 -15.96 -6.08
N LYS A 159 2.20 -14.84 -6.40
CA LYS A 159 0.81 -14.79 -6.79
C LYS A 159 0.71 -14.19 -8.19
#